data_AF-W7MAN6-F1
#
_entry.id   AF-W7MAN6-F1
#
_cell.length_a   1.000
_cell.length_b   1.000
_cell.length_c   1.000
_cell.angle_alpha   90.00
_cell.angle_beta   90.00
_cell.angle_gamma   90.00
#
_symmetry.space_group_name_H-M   'P 1'
#
loop_
_entity.id
_entity.type
_entity.pdbx_description
1 polymer ?
#
loop_
_entity_poly.entity_id
_entity_poly.type
_entity_poly.pdbx_seq_one_letter_code
_entity_poly.pdbx_strand_id
1 'polypeptide(L)'
;MSVGLTHLKPAVVEERNSEIEYRVVNNDGTRESMILLTGLRCLFQKQLPKMPKDYIARLVYDRTHPSIAIVKKPLEVIGGISFREFRQWAGGIITPIDPLTIPHIRATGWSPDMDELSRQPRHGPHFNEMRRLLYQVQNHKQAWPFLQPVNKDDVPDYYNVITFPMDLSTMLERLEHDYYAAPRDLVRDLKLIFSNCRKYNDATTVYSKCATKLEKYMWGLVKEIPEWYSLLEEDEE
;
A
#
# COMPACT_ATOMS: atom_id res chain seq x y z
N MET A 1 27.71 -5.88 -1.48
CA MET A 1 26.29 -6.11 -1.19
C MET A 1 25.49 -5.05 -1.92
N SER A 2 24.83 -5.44 -3.00
CA SER A 2 24.04 -4.55 -3.86
C SER A 2 22.69 -4.30 -3.18
N VAL A 3 22.39 -3.05 -2.84
CA VAL A 3 21.09 -2.63 -2.33
C VAL A 3 20.08 -2.80 -3.47
N GLY A 4 19.03 -3.58 -3.22
CA GLY A 4 18.02 -3.94 -4.22
C GLY A 4 17.44 -2.72 -4.92
N LEU A 5 17.48 -2.74 -6.25
CA LEU A 5 16.80 -1.79 -7.11
C LEU A 5 15.29 -1.86 -6.84
N THR A 6 14.77 -0.91 -6.08
CA THR A 6 13.33 -0.68 -5.97
C THR A 6 12.78 -0.39 -7.36
N HIS A 7 11.89 -1.24 -7.87
CA HIS A 7 11.15 -0.95 -9.10
C HIS A 7 10.43 0.40 -8.91
N LEU A 8 10.84 1.40 -9.68
CA LEU A 8 10.20 2.72 -9.66
C LEU A 8 8.75 2.56 -10.11
N LYS A 9 7.83 3.25 -9.44
CA LYS A 9 6.42 3.27 -9.84
C LYS A 9 6.31 3.76 -11.30
N PRO A 10 5.41 3.22 -12.13
CA PRO A 10 5.25 3.63 -13.52
C PRO A 10 5.17 5.14 -13.74
N ALA A 11 4.41 5.86 -12.90
CA ALA A 11 4.31 7.32 -12.95
C ALA A 11 5.66 8.05 -12.79
N VAL A 12 6.58 7.51 -11.97
CA VAL A 12 7.92 8.08 -11.78
C VAL A 12 8.78 7.87 -13.03
N VAL A 13 8.58 6.75 -13.73
CA VAL A 13 9.25 6.49 -15.01
C VAL A 13 8.70 7.43 -16.09
N GLU A 14 7.38 7.55 -16.20
CA GLU A 14 6.72 8.46 -17.15
C GLU A 14 7.14 9.92 -16.94
N GLU A 15 7.24 10.37 -15.68
CA GLU A 15 7.72 11.73 -15.36
C GLU A 15 9.17 11.94 -15.79
N ARG A 16 10.06 10.99 -15.48
CA ARG A 16 11.48 11.04 -15.89
C ARG A 16 11.65 11.06 -17.40
N ASN A 17 10.78 10.35 -18.12
CA ASN A 17 10.75 10.35 -19.59
C ASN A 17 10.08 11.61 -20.18
N SER A 18 9.63 12.55 -19.33
CA SER A 18 8.88 13.74 -19.75
C SER A 18 7.60 13.41 -20.54
N GLU A 19 6.96 12.27 -20.26
CA GLU A 19 5.67 11.88 -20.81
C GLU A 19 4.52 12.55 -20.05
N ILE A 20 4.71 12.72 -18.74
CA ILE A 20 3.83 13.47 -17.84
C ILE A 20 4.58 14.65 -17.22
N GLU A 21 3.86 15.73 -16.91
CA GLU A 21 4.39 16.90 -16.23
C GLU A 21 3.35 17.54 -15.30
N TYR A 22 3.82 18.30 -14.32
CA TYR A 22 2.96 19.08 -13.42
C TYR A 22 2.86 20.52 -13.93
N ARG A 23 1.64 21.03 -14.08
CA ARG A 23 1.39 22.41 -14.48
C ARG A 23 0.50 23.13 -13.47
N VAL A 24 0.93 24.31 -13.05
CA VAL A 24 0.06 25.27 -12.39
C VAL A 24 -0.75 25.98 -13.47
N VAL A 25 -2.07 25.89 -13.40
CA VAL A 25 -3.01 26.42 -14.38
C VAL A 25 -3.96 27.37 -13.68
N ASN A 26 -4.08 28.59 -14.21
CA ASN A 26 -5.05 29.59 -13.76
C ASN A 26 -6.07 29.85 -14.87
N ASN A 27 -7.26 30.34 -14.53
CA ASN A 27 -8.19 30.84 -15.53
C ASN A 27 -7.75 32.22 -16.05
N ASP A 28 -6.72 32.21 -16.89
CA ASP A 28 -6.20 33.37 -17.63
C ASP A 28 -6.95 33.62 -18.95
N GLY A 29 -7.83 32.72 -19.35
CA GLY A 29 -8.60 32.78 -20.60
C GLY A 29 -7.85 32.30 -21.85
N THR A 30 -6.60 31.84 -21.72
CA THR A 30 -5.84 31.26 -22.83
C THR A 30 -6.43 29.92 -23.26
N ARG A 31 -6.27 29.57 -24.53
CA ARG A 31 -6.77 28.28 -25.06
C ARG A 31 -6.19 27.09 -24.30
N GLU A 32 -4.91 27.13 -24.00
CA GLU A 32 -4.21 26.06 -23.32
C GLU A 32 -4.70 25.87 -21.88
N SER A 33 -4.78 26.96 -21.10
CA SER A 33 -5.36 26.91 -19.76
C SER A 33 -6.81 26.42 -19.77
N MET A 34 -7.63 26.87 -20.74
CA MET A 34 -9.01 26.40 -20.85
C MET A 34 -9.14 24.91 -21.21
N ILE A 35 -8.23 24.35 -22.01
CA ILE A 35 -8.17 22.91 -22.29
C ILE A 35 -7.87 22.15 -20.99
N LEU A 36 -6.84 22.56 -20.26
CA LEU A 36 -6.42 21.91 -19.03
C LEU A 36 -7.48 22.02 -17.92
N LEU A 37 -8.05 23.20 -17.70
CA LEU A 37 -9.15 23.41 -16.74
C LEU A 37 -10.39 22.58 -17.10
N THR A 38 -10.73 22.47 -18.39
CA THR A 38 -11.84 21.62 -18.82
C THR A 38 -11.54 20.15 -18.60
N GLY A 39 -10.29 19.72 -18.83
CA GLY A 39 -9.81 18.39 -18.46
C GLY A 39 -10.00 18.08 -16.97
N LEU A 40 -9.57 19.00 -16.10
CA LEU A 40 -9.75 18.88 -14.65
C LEU A 40 -11.23 18.79 -14.25
N ARG A 41 -12.09 19.66 -14.80
CA ARG A 41 -13.54 19.61 -14.56
C ARG A 41 -14.11 18.24 -14.90
N CYS A 42 -13.77 17.71 -16.07
CA CYS A 42 -14.23 16.39 -16.52
C CYS A 42 -13.72 15.27 -15.61
N LEU A 43 -12.46 15.36 -15.17
CA LEU A 43 -11.84 14.39 -14.26
C LEU A 43 -12.54 14.41 -12.89
N PHE A 44 -12.72 15.58 -12.28
CA PHE A 44 -13.42 15.71 -10.99
C PHE A 44 -14.87 15.23 -11.07
N GLN A 45 -15.58 15.52 -12.17
CA GLN A 45 -16.94 15.05 -12.34
C GLN A 45 -17.01 13.51 -12.40
N LYS A 46 -16.02 12.85 -13.00
CA LYS A 46 -15.93 11.38 -13.05
C LYS A 46 -15.55 10.79 -11.69
N GLN A 47 -14.57 11.38 -11.00
CA GLN A 47 -14.01 10.82 -9.76
C GLN A 47 -14.78 11.22 -8.49
N LEU A 48 -15.59 12.28 -8.54
CA LEU A 48 -16.36 12.80 -7.41
C LEU A 48 -17.87 12.82 -7.76
N PRO A 49 -18.51 11.66 -7.98
CA PRO A 49 -19.87 11.57 -8.52
C PRO A 49 -20.95 12.19 -7.63
N LYS A 50 -20.66 12.38 -6.33
CA LYS A 50 -21.55 13.03 -5.37
C LYS A 50 -21.46 14.56 -5.39
N MET A 51 -20.46 15.14 -6.06
CA MET A 51 -20.31 16.59 -6.14
C MET A 51 -21.14 17.19 -7.28
N PRO A 52 -21.93 18.25 -7.03
CA PRO A 52 -22.71 18.90 -8.08
C PRO A 52 -21.82 19.44 -9.22
N LYS A 53 -22.25 19.24 -10.47
CA LYS A 53 -21.50 19.69 -11.67
C LYS A 53 -21.21 21.19 -11.64
N ASP A 54 -22.18 21.99 -11.19
CA ASP A 54 -22.06 23.44 -11.12
C ASP A 54 -21.06 23.87 -10.04
N TYR A 55 -20.98 23.12 -8.94
CA TYR A 55 -20.03 23.36 -7.87
C TYR A 55 -18.59 23.09 -8.35
N ILE A 56 -18.37 21.97 -9.05
CA ILE A 56 -17.08 21.65 -9.68
C ILE A 56 -16.68 22.76 -10.68
N ALA A 57 -17.61 23.18 -11.55
CA ALA A 57 -17.33 24.22 -12.54
C ALA A 57 -16.94 25.55 -11.89
N ARG A 58 -17.63 25.97 -10.81
CA ARG A 58 -17.27 27.18 -10.06
C ARG A 58 -15.90 27.07 -9.42
N LEU A 59 -15.51 25.91 -8.89
CA LEU A 59 -14.18 25.72 -8.30
C LEU A 59 -13.08 25.80 -9.36
N VAL A 60 -13.24 25.09 -10.47
CA VAL A 60 -12.20 24.90 -11.49
C VAL A 60 -12.02 26.16 -12.36
N TYR A 61 -13.11 26.85 -12.69
CA TYR A 61 -13.05 28.05 -13.54
C TYR A 61 -12.97 29.36 -12.74
N ASP A 62 -12.84 29.32 -11.42
CA ASP A 62 -12.62 30.54 -10.64
C ASP A 62 -11.26 31.15 -11.01
N ARG A 63 -11.22 32.46 -11.29
CA ARG A 63 -9.96 33.17 -11.61
C ARG A 63 -9.05 33.35 -10.40
N THR A 64 -9.57 33.16 -9.20
CA THR A 64 -8.85 33.27 -7.94
C THR A 64 -8.41 31.91 -7.37
N HIS A 65 -8.80 30.81 -8.03
CA HIS A 65 -8.39 29.46 -7.66
C HIS A 65 -7.39 28.91 -8.68
N PRO A 66 -6.09 28.86 -8.35
CA PRO A 66 -5.16 28.07 -9.14
C PRO A 66 -5.51 26.59 -9.07
N SER A 67 -5.14 25.89 -10.12
CA SER A 67 -5.17 24.44 -10.19
C SER A 67 -3.77 23.90 -10.46
N ILE A 68 -3.45 22.74 -9.90
CA ILE A 68 -2.29 21.94 -10.31
C ILE A 68 -2.84 20.76 -11.11
N ALA A 69 -2.41 20.63 -12.37
CA ALA A 69 -2.77 19.52 -13.24
C ALA A 69 -1.56 18.61 -13.48
N ILE A 70 -1.80 17.30 -13.45
CA ILE A 70 -0.89 16.30 -14.01
C ILE A 70 -1.29 16.12 -15.46
N VAL A 71 -0.38 16.50 -16.36
CA VAL A 71 -0.64 16.58 -17.80
C VAL A 71 0.21 15.53 -18.51
N LYS A 72 -0.43 14.60 -19.20
CA LYS A 72 0.21 13.72 -20.17
C LYS A 72 0.22 14.41 -21.54
N LYS A 73 1.36 14.36 -22.24
CA LYS A 73 1.51 15.08 -23.51
C LYS A 73 0.50 14.61 -24.57
N PRO A 74 -0.05 15.52 -25.40
CA PRO A 74 0.29 16.94 -25.44
C PRO A 74 -0.45 17.81 -24.40
N LEU A 75 -1.69 17.50 -24.03
CA LEU A 75 -2.53 18.28 -23.10
C LEU A 75 -3.61 17.43 -22.40
N GLU A 76 -3.36 16.13 -22.21
CA GLU A 76 -4.29 15.24 -21.54
C GLU A 76 -4.17 15.36 -20.03
N VAL A 77 -5.27 15.70 -19.34
CA VAL A 77 -5.28 15.80 -17.88
C VAL A 77 -5.60 14.45 -17.26
N ILE A 78 -4.66 13.90 -16.50
CA ILE A 78 -4.77 12.59 -15.85
C ILE A 78 -4.92 12.67 -14.32
N GLY A 79 -4.74 13.86 -13.75
CA GLY A 79 -4.95 14.13 -12.33
C GLY A 79 -4.83 15.62 -12.02
N GLY A 80 -5.20 16.01 -10.81
CA GLY A 80 -4.96 17.37 -10.35
C GLY A 80 -5.82 17.78 -9.16
N ILE A 81 -5.66 19.04 -8.76
CA ILE A 81 -6.40 19.68 -7.68
C ILE A 81 -6.72 21.13 -8.09
N SER A 82 -7.83 21.66 -7.61
CA SER A 82 -8.12 23.10 -7.61
C SER A 82 -8.18 23.56 -6.16
N PHE A 83 -7.49 24.66 -5.82
CA PHE A 83 -7.40 25.13 -4.44
C PHE A 83 -7.49 26.65 -4.38
N ARG A 84 -7.86 27.14 -3.20
CA ARG A 84 -7.84 28.57 -2.89
C ARG A 84 -6.60 28.89 -2.09
N GLU A 85 -5.77 29.78 -2.62
CA GLU A 85 -4.59 30.26 -1.91
C GLU A 85 -4.97 31.14 -0.72
N PHE A 86 -4.35 30.88 0.43
CA PHE A 86 -4.40 31.77 1.58
C PHE A 86 -3.26 32.79 1.46
N ARG A 87 -3.48 33.85 0.67
CA ARG A 87 -2.46 34.89 0.41
C ARG A 87 -1.88 35.53 1.68
N GLN A 88 -2.63 35.54 2.76
CA GLN A 88 -2.17 35.99 4.08
C GLN A 88 -0.94 35.20 4.60
N TRP A 89 -0.66 34.02 4.05
CA TRP A 89 0.49 33.18 4.39
C TRP A 89 1.66 33.31 3.40
N ALA A 90 1.53 34.12 2.34
CA ALA A 90 2.59 34.32 1.34
C ALA A 90 3.87 34.96 1.93
N GLY A 91 3.75 35.69 3.05
CA GLY A 91 4.87 36.28 3.78
C GLY A 91 5.63 35.33 4.70
N GLY A 92 5.29 34.03 4.73
CA GLY A 92 6.03 32.99 5.47
C GLY A 92 5.84 32.98 6.99
N ILE A 93 5.16 33.97 7.58
CA ILE A 93 4.78 33.94 9.00
C ILE A 93 3.57 33.03 9.16
N ILE A 94 3.84 31.75 9.37
CA ILE A 94 2.83 30.76 9.77
C ILE A 94 2.91 30.67 11.29
N THR A 95 2.02 31.38 11.98
CA THR A 95 1.82 31.13 13.42
C THR A 95 1.09 29.79 13.57
N PRO A 96 1.64 28.81 14.32
CA PRO A 96 0.93 27.57 14.60
C PRO A 96 -0.45 27.88 15.18
N ILE A 97 -1.49 27.34 14.55
CA ILE A 97 -2.85 27.46 15.03
C ILE A 97 -3.05 26.35 16.05
N ASP A 98 -3.38 26.69 17.29
CA ASP A 98 -3.91 25.71 18.24
C ASP A 98 -5.33 25.32 17.77
N PRO A 99 -5.57 24.07 17.32
CA PRO A 99 -6.86 23.66 16.79
C PRO A 99 -8.01 23.81 17.81
N LEU A 100 -7.71 23.73 19.11
CA LEU A 100 -8.71 23.86 20.17
C LEU A 100 -9.23 25.30 20.33
N THR A 101 -8.51 26.29 19.79
CA THR A 101 -8.97 27.68 19.74
C THR A 101 -10.08 27.90 18.70
N ILE A 102 -10.29 26.96 17.77
CA ILE A 102 -11.31 27.05 16.73
C ILE A 102 -12.62 26.41 17.24
N PRO A 103 -13.72 27.17 17.40
CA PRO A 103 -14.97 26.65 17.99
C PRO A 103 -15.54 25.44 17.26
N HIS A 104 -15.42 25.40 15.93
CA HIS A 104 -15.92 24.31 15.12
C HIS A 104 -15.11 23.02 15.30
N ILE A 105 -13.78 23.10 15.46
CA ILE A 105 -12.93 21.93 15.72
C ILE A 105 -13.24 21.36 17.11
N ARG A 106 -13.43 22.24 18.10
CA ARG A 106 -13.85 21.80 19.44
C ARG A 106 -15.22 21.11 19.40
N ALA A 107 -16.17 21.62 18.60
CA ALA A 107 -17.50 21.05 18.49
C ALA A 107 -17.54 19.65 17.84
N THR A 108 -16.52 19.28 17.05
CA THR A 108 -16.44 17.94 16.44
C THR A 108 -15.90 16.87 17.41
N GLY A 109 -15.46 17.26 18.61
CA GLY A 109 -14.79 16.36 19.54
C GLY A 109 -13.38 15.97 19.09
N TRP A 110 -12.75 16.78 18.22
CA TRP A 110 -11.38 16.55 17.78
C TRP A 110 -10.41 16.62 18.97
N SER A 111 -9.42 15.74 18.99
CA SER A 111 -8.33 15.75 19.97
C SER A 111 -6.97 15.61 19.27
N PRO A 112 -5.87 16.04 19.93
CA PRO A 112 -4.51 15.77 19.46
C PRO A 112 -4.25 14.28 19.19
N ASP A 113 -4.77 13.39 20.05
CA ASP A 113 -4.62 11.94 19.87
C ASP A 113 -5.27 11.43 18.58
N MET A 114 -6.42 11.98 18.20
CA MET A 114 -7.07 11.64 16.92
C MET A 114 -6.22 12.07 15.72
N ASP A 115 -5.55 13.23 15.81
CA ASP A 115 -4.62 13.71 14.77
C ASP A 115 -3.38 12.83 14.68
N GLU A 116 -2.80 12.47 15.82
CA GLU A 116 -1.65 11.56 15.90
C GLU A 116 -1.99 10.18 15.30
N LEU A 117 -3.13 9.60 15.67
CA LEU A 117 -3.64 8.36 15.08
C LEU A 117 -3.83 8.49 13.56
N SER A 118 -4.34 9.63 13.07
CA SER A 118 -4.54 9.84 11.63
C SER A 118 -3.24 9.95 10.83
N ARG A 119 -2.14 10.35 11.50
CA ARG A 119 -0.79 10.49 10.94
C ARG A 119 0.02 9.21 11.03
N GLN A 120 -0.45 8.20 11.77
CA GLN A 120 0.23 6.91 11.82
C GLN A 120 0.38 6.35 10.39
N PRO A 121 1.54 5.72 10.08
CA PRO A 121 1.75 5.10 8.79
C PRO A 121 0.60 4.15 8.48
N ARG A 122 0.00 4.33 7.31
CA ARG A 122 -0.99 3.36 6.83
C ARG A 122 -0.24 2.21 6.19
N HIS A 123 -0.61 0.99 6.56
CA HIS A 123 -0.06 -0.20 5.93
C HIS A 123 -0.28 -0.18 4.41
N GLY A 124 0.56 -0.95 3.71
CA GLY A 124 0.49 -1.08 2.25
C GLY A 124 -0.85 -1.60 1.74
N PRO A 125 -1.14 -1.42 0.43
CA PRO A 125 -2.44 -1.75 -0.17
C PRO A 125 -2.83 -3.23 -0.09
N HIS A 126 -1.87 -4.13 0.14
CA HIS A 126 -2.09 -5.58 0.25
C HIS A 126 -2.11 -6.09 1.69
N PHE A 127 -1.96 -5.20 2.68
CA PHE A 127 -1.79 -5.60 4.08
C PHE A 127 -2.97 -6.44 4.60
N ASN A 128 -4.20 -6.03 4.29
CA ASN A 128 -5.38 -6.72 4.79
C ASN A 128 -5.53 -8.12 4.20
N GLU A 129 -5.26 -8.27 2.91
CA GLU A 129 -5.29 -9.55 2.20
C GLU A 129 -4.19 -10.48 2.73
N MET A 130 -2.98 -9.96 2.89
CA MET A 130 -1.85 -10.68 3.49
C MET A 130 -2.14 -11.13 4.93
N ARG A 131 -2.71 -10.24 5.75
CA ARG A 131 -3.10 -10.53 7.13
C ARG A 131 -4.18 -11.59 7.19
N ARG A 132 -5.18 -11.51 6.31
CA ARG A 132 -6.25 -12.50 6.20
C ARG A 132 -5.71 -13.88 5.81
N LEU A 133 -4.84 -13.95 4.80
CA LEU A 133 -4.18 -15.20 4.40
C LEU A 133 -3.43 -15.81 5.59
N LEU A 134 -2.56 -15.02 6.22
CA LEU A 134 -1.73 -15.48 7.33
C LEU A 134 -2.57 -15.97 8.52
N TYR A 135 -3.64 -15.25 8.86
CA TYR A 135 -4.59 -15.66 9.90
C TYR A 135 -5.24 -17.01 9.58
N GLN A 136 -5.67 -17.23 8.34
CA GLN A 136 -6.28 -18.51 7.94
C GLN A 136 -5.28 -19.67 8.00
N VAL A 137 -4.03 -19.43 7.57
CA VAL A 137 -2.95 -20.42 7.67
C VAL A 137 -2.65 -20.75 9.13
N GLN A 138 -2.52 -19.75 10.01
CA GLN A 138 -2.28 -19.94 11.45
C GLN A 138 -3.38 -20.76 12.14
N ASN A 139 -4.64 -20.57 11.76
CA ASN A 139 -5.77 -21.27 12.37
C ASN A 139 -6.06 -22.65 11.75
N HIS A 140 -5.28 -23.07 10.74
CA HIS A 140 -5.46 -24.39 10.15
C HIS A 140 -4.94 -25.49 11.10
N LYS A 141 -5.66 -26.61 11.22
CA LYS A 141 -5.33 -27.74 12.12
C LYS A 141 -3.96 -28.40 11.90
N GLN A 142 -3.25 -28.07 10.82
CA GLN A 142 -1.90 -28.58 10.52
C GLN A 142 -0.80 -27.54 10.77
N ALA A 143 -1.15 -26.35 11.27
CA ALA A 143 -0.21 -25.26 11.50
C ALA A 143 0.58 -25.38 12.81
N TRP A 144 0.16 -26.24 13.73
CA TRP A 144 0.74 -26.34 15.06
C TRP A 144 2.28 -26.45 15.13
N PRO A 145 3.01 -27.12 14.21
CA PRO A 145 4.48 -27.16 14.27
C PRO A 145 5.15 -25.85 13.83
N PHE A 146 4.40 -24.97 13.17
CA PHE A 146 4.92 -23.79 12.48
C PHE A 146 4.47 -22.49 13.15
N LEU A 147 3.73 -22.56 14.26
CA LEU A 147 3.19 -21.38 14.94
C LEU A 147 4.26 -20.53 15.61
N GLN A 148 5.38 -21.13 16.01
CA GLN A 148 6.46 -20.51 16.77
C GLN A 148 7.82 -20.96 16.20
N PRO A 149 8.90 -20.21 16.46
CA PRO A 149 10.25 -20.65 16.12
C PRO A 149 10.57 -22.02 16.74
N VAL A 150 11.34 -22.84 16.03
CA VAL A 150 11.81 -24.12 16.58
C VAL A 150 12.72 -23.87 17.77
N ASN A 151 12.35 -24.40 18.94
CA ASN A 151 13.16 -24.22 20.14
C ASN A 151 14.48 -24.98 20.04
N LYS A 152 15.60 -24.26 20.18
CA LYS A 152 16.95 -24.83 20.13
C LYS A 152 17.21 -25.83 21.26
N ASP A 153 16.59 -25.64 22.42
CA ASP A 153 16.81 -26.53 23.57
C ASP A 153 16.13 -27.89 23.33
N ASP A 154 15.02 -27.91 22.59
CA ASP A 154 14.30 -29.12 22.21
C ASP A 154 14.93 -29.79 20.97
N VAL A 155 15.51 -29.00 20.07
CA VAL A 155 16.12 -29.46 18.80
C VAL A 155 17.52 -28.83 18.62
N PRO A 156 18.56 -29.37 19.28
CA PRO A 156 19.88 -28.71 19.40
C PRO A 156 20.64 -28.45 18.10
N ASP A 157 20.46 -29.30 17.09
CA ASP A 157 21.15 -29.23 15.80
C ASP A 157 20.37 -28.49 14.71
N TYR A 158 19.13 -28.07 14.98
CA TYR A 158 18.25 -27.44 13.99
C TYR A 158 18.90 -26.28 13.25
N TYR A 159 19.46 -25.33 14.00
CA TYR A 159 20.08 -24.11 13.45
C TYR A 159 21.46 -24.34 12.80
N ASN A 160 22.02 -25.55 12.91
CA ASN A 160 23.20 -25.93 12.14
C ASN A 160 22.81 -26.41 10.73
N VAL A 161 21.60 -26.96 10.58
CA VAL A 161 21.08 -27.50 9.31
C VAL A 161 20.26 -26.46 8.55
N ILE A 162 19.45 -25.69 9.28
CA ILE A 162 18.53 -24.67 8.74
C ILE A 162 19.14 -23.28 8.94
N THR A 163 19.57 -22.68 7.83
CA THR A 163 20.27 -21.39 7.82
C THR A 163 19.33 -20.19 7.88
N PHE A 164 18.10 -20.32 7.38
CA PHE A 164 17.10 -19.25 7.36
C PHE A 164 15.81 -19.77 7.99
N PRO A 165 15.75 -19.87 9.33
CA PRO A 165 14.55 -20.30 10.04
C PRO A 165 13.40 -19.32 9.78
N MET A 166 12.18 -19.85 9.72
CA MET A 166 10.95 -19.06 9.59
C MET A 166 9.80 -19.79 10.28
N ASP A 167 8.84 -19.02 10.78
CA ASP A 167 7.62 -19.48 11.45
C ASP A 167 6.52 -18.42 11.35
N LEU A 168 5.28 -18.83 11.62
CA LEU A 168 4.10 -17.99 11.41
C LEU A 168 4.00 -16.82 12.40
N SER A 169 4.64 -16.87 13.56
CA SER A 169 4.65 -15.73 14.49
C SER A 169 5.65 -14.67 14.06
N THR A 170 6.84 -15.07 13.62
CA THR A 170 7.83 -14.18 13.01
C THR A 170 7.25 -13.50 11.76
N MET A 171 6.50 -14.23 10.94
CA MET A 171 5.81 -13.65 9.78
C MET A 171 4.73 -12.63 10.17
N LEU A 172 3.98 -12.88 11.24
CA LEU A 172 2.97 -11.93 11.72
C LEU A 172 3.63 -10.63 12.19
N GLU A 173 4.70 -10.72 12.97
CA GLU A 173 5.48 -9.55 13.39
C GLU A 173 6.02 -8.77 12.19
N ARG A 174 6.59 -9.45 11.19
CA ARG A 174 7.06 -8.83 9.95
C ARG A 174 5.96 -8.11 9.18
N LEU A 175 4.77 -8.70 9.13
CA LEU A 175 3.63 -8.11 8.45
C LEU A 175 3.16 -6.82 9.14
N GLU A 176 2.98 -6.85 10.46
CA GLU A 176 2.55 -5.69 11.25
C GLU A 176 3.54 -4.52 11.21
N HIS A 177 4.81 -4.79 10.88
CA HIS A 177 5.86 -3.78 10.70
C HIS A 177 6.18 -3.48 9.22
N ASP A 178 5.28 -3.82 8.29
CA ASP A 178 5.37 -3.52 6.85
C ASP A 178 6.64 -4.05 6.15
N TYR A 179 7.23 -5.16 6.62
CA TYR A 179 8.39 -5.78 5.96
C TYR A 179 8.04 -6.45 4.62
N TYR A 180 6.76 -6.73 4.37
CA TYR A 180 6.29 -7.32 3.12
C TYR A 180 5.78 -6.24 2.17
N ALA A 181 6.60 -5.89 1.17
CA ALA A 181 6.24 -4.89 0.17
C ALA A 181 5.18 -5.40 -0.82
N ALA A 182 5.14 -6.71 -1.07
CA ALA A 182 4.19 -7.35 -1.97
C ALA A 182 3.79 -8.76 -1.48
N PRO A 183 2.62 -9.28 -1.91
CA PRO A 183 2.14 -10.62 -1.56
C PRO A 183 3.15 -11.74 -1.80
N ARG A 184 3.94 -11.66 -2.88
CA ARG A 184 5.01 -12.61 -3.21
C ARG A 184 6.06 -12.75 -2.09
N ASP A 185 6.32 -11.67 -1.34
CA ASP A 185 7.34 -11.66 -0.30
C ASP A 185 6.86 -12.47 0.91
N LEU A 186 5.57 -12.34 1.25
CA LEU A 186 4.92 -13.16 2.29
C LEU A 186 4.81 -14.63 1.84
N VAL A 187 4.40 -14.89 0.60
CA VAL A 187 4.31 -16.26 0.07
C VAL A 187 5.68 -16.95 0.07
N ARG A 188 6.76 -16.21 -0.20
CA ARG A 188 8.13 -16.74 -0.12
C ARG A 188 8.48 -17.21 1.28
N ASP A 189 8.15 -16.45 2.33
CA ASP A 189 8.39 -16.85 3.72
C ASP A 189 7.52 -18.06 4.12
N LEU A 190 6.26 -18.15 3.63
CA LEU A 190 5.44 -19.36 3.82
C LEU A 190 6.07 -20.60 3.16
N LYS A 191 6.54 -20.49 1.90
CA LYS A 191 7.28 -21.57 1.22
C LYS A 191 8.57 -21.94 1.96
N LEU A 192 9.24 -20.97 2.59
CA LEU A 192 10.44 -21.19 3.40
C LEU A 192 10.14 -22.06 4.63
N ILE A 193 9.02 -21.85 5.32
CA ILE A 193 8.57 -22.71 6.43
C ILE A 193 8.47 -24.17 5.97
N PHE A 194 7.79 -24.42 4.85
CA PHE A 194 7.54 -25.77 4.36
C PHE A 194 8.81 -26.46 3.83
N SER A 195 9.64 -25.72 3.10
CA SER A 195 10.91 -26.24 2.57
C SER A 195 11.92 -26.53 3.68
N ASN A 196 12.04 -25.68 4.70
CA ASN A 196 12.85 -25.95 5.88
C ASN A 196 12.36 -27.19 6.63
N CYS A 197 11.04 -27.34 6.80
CA CYS A 197 10.45 -28.51 7.42
C CYS A 197 10.85 -29.80 6.68
N ARG A 198 10.71 -29.84 5.35
CA ARG A 198 11.07 -31.00 4.52
C ARG A 198 12.57 -31.23 4.40
N LYS A 199 13.39 -30.18 4.52
CA LYS A 199 14.85 -30.29 4.54
C LYS A 199 15.35 -30.94 5.83
N TYR A 200 14.74 -30.59 6.96
CA TYR A 200 15.15 -31.10 8.27
C TYR A 200 14.54 -32.47 8.60
N ASN A 201 13.27 -32.69 8.24
CA ASN A 201 12.52 -33.86 8.64
C ASN A 201 12.35 -34.87 7.49
N ASP A 202 12.42 -36.15 7.80
CA ASP A 202 12.10 -37.21 6.84
C ASP A 202 10.65 -37.11 6.33
N ALA A 203 10.41 -37.53 5.09
CA ALA A 203 9.12 -37.42 4.41
C ALA A 203 7.99 -38.19 5.11
N THR A 204 8.31 -39.22 5.90
CA THR A 204 7.33 -40.04 6.61
C THR A 204 6.81 -39.41 7.91
N THR A 205 7.51 -38.39 8.42
CA THR A 205 7.22 -37.73 9.70
C THR A 205 5.88 -36.98 9.69
N VAL A 206 5.33 -36.76 10.89
CA VAL A 206 4.11 -35.95 11.06
C VAL A 206 4.36 -34.50 10.61
N TYR A 207 5.56 -33.96 10.85
CA TYR A 207 5.95 -32.60 10.46
C TYR A 207 5.90 -32.40 8.94
N SER A 208 6.53 -33.30 8.18
CA SER A 208 6.52 -33.26 6.70
C SER A 208 5.09 -33.40 6.16
N LYS A 209 4.26 -34.26 6.76
CA LYS A 209 2.83 -34.38 6.40
C LYS A 209 2.04 -33.12 6.70
N CYS A 210 2.32 -32.44 7.82
CA CYS A 210 1.71 -31.16 8.15
C CYS A 210 2.10 -30.08 7.15
N ALA A 211 3.38 -29.99 6.76
CA ALA A 211 3.88 -29.04 5.77
C ALA A 211 3.15 -29.21 4.42
N THR A 212 3.10 -30.43 3.88
CA THR A 212 2.42 -30.69 2.60
C THR A 212 0.94 -30.33 2.62
N LYS A 213 0.23 -30.64 3.72
CA LYS A 213 -1.21 -30.32 3.84
C LYS A 213 -1.44 -28.82 3.98
N LEU A 214 -0.60 -28.14 4.75
CA LEU A 214 -0.75 -26.70 4.99
C LEU A 214 -0.36 -25.87 3.76
N GLU A 215 0.68 -26.28 3.04
CA GLU A 215 1.08 -25.67 1.76
C GLU A 215 -0.02 -25.80 0.70
N LYS A 216 -0.61 -27.00 0.56
CA LYS A 216 -1.77 -27.19 -0.31
C LYS A 216 -2.96 -26.30 0.07
N TYR A 217 -3.22 -26.16 1.37
CA TYR A 217 -4.29 -25.29 1.86
C TYR A 217 -4.00 -23.81 1.55
N MET A 218 -2.77 -23.35 1.81
CA MET A 218 -2.31 -22.01 1.48
C MET A 218 -2.53 -21.70 -0.01
N TRP A 219 -2.12 -22.59 -0.92
CA TRP A 219 -2.34 -22.38 -2.35
C TRP A 219 -3.82 -22.33 -2.74
N GLY A 220 -4.67 -23.10 -2.03
CA GLY A 220 -6.12 -22.98 -2.16
C GLY A 220 -6.62 -21.58 -1.83
N LEU A 221 -6.11 -20.96 -0.76
CA LEU A 221 -6.45 -19.59 -0.36
C LEU A 221 -5.90 -18.54 -1.34
N VAL A 222 -4.67 -18.71 -1.82
CA VAL A 222 -4.07 -17.78 -2.82
C VAL A 222 -4.90 -17.78 -4.10
N LYS A 223 -5.39 -18.94 -4.54
CA LYS A 223 -6.26 -19.08 -5.72
C LYS A 223 -7.64 -18.40 -5.55
N GLU A 224 -8.07 -18.09 -4.33
CA GLU A 224 -9.31 -17.32 -4.11
C GLU A 224 -9.14 -15.81 -4.33
N ILE A 225 -7.92 -15.34 -4.56
CA ILE A 225 -7.59 -13.91 -4.71
C ILE A 225 -7.16 -13.66 -6.17
N PRO A 226 -8.06 -13.14 -7.04
CA PRO A 226 -7.78 -12.94 -8.46
C PRO A 226 -6.54 -12.10 -8.75
N GLU A 227 -6.26 -11.11 -7.91
CA GLU A 227 -5.11 -10.22 -8.02
C GLU A 227 -3.77 -10.96 -7.84
N TRP A 228 -3.78 -12.18 -7.30
CA TRP A 228 -2.60 -12.96 -6.95
C TRP A 228 -2.39 -14.17 -7.87
N TYR A 229 -3.13 -14.28 -8.97
CA TYR A 229 -3.00 -15.39 -9.91
C TYR A 229 -1.60 -15.57 -10.49
N SER A 230 -0.86 -14.49 -10.70
CA SER A 230 0.53 -14.57 -11.17
C SER A 230 1.45 -15.32 -10.21
N LEU A 231 1.11 -15.39 -8.92
CA LEU A 231 1.88 -16.16 -7.93
C LEU A 231 1.71 -17.67 -8.09
N LEU A 232 0.68 -18.12 -8.82
CA LEU A 232 0.43 -19.53 -9.08
C LEU A 232 1.33 -20.06 -10.20
N GLU A 233 1.71 -19.21 -11.14
CA GLU A 233 2.59 -19.55 -12.26
C GLU A 233 4.03 -19.78 -11.77
N GLU A 234 4.45 -19.07 -10.71
CA GLU A 234 5.77 -19.21 -10.07
C GLU A 234 5.92 -20.46 -9.19
N ASP A 235 4.86 -21.26 -8.98
CA ASP A 235 4.94 -22.52 -8.21
C ASP A 235 5.15 -23.77 -9.09
N GLU A 236 4.95 -23.64 -10.41
CA GLU A 236 5.09 -24.75 -11.37
C GLU A 236 6.53 -24.90 -11.94
N GLU A 237 7.45 -23.97 -11.63
CA GLU A 237 8.89 -24.03 -11.93
C GLU A 237 9.72 -24.56 -10.74
#